data_AF-A0A8T6HWW1-F1
#
_entry.id   AF-A0A8T6HWW1-F1
#
_cell.length_a   1.000
_cell.length_b   1.000
_cell.length_c   1.000
_cell.angle_alpha   90.00
_cell.angle_beta   90.00
_cell.angle_gamma   90.00
#
_symmetry.space_group_name_H-M   'P 1'
#
loop_
_entity.id
_entity.type
_entity.pdbx_description
1 polymer ?
#
loop_
_entity_poly.entity_id
_entity_poly.type
_entity_poly.pdbx_seq_one_letter_code
_entity_poly.pdbx_strand_id
1 'polypeptide(L)'
;MNRRKLLLNAGKATLAIPLAALVRQAAHATDLPELELHDSVGQALGYVRESETEGQTCANCQLYTGVEGEDLGPCALFPGKSVRAAGWCKSWVQKVS
;
A
#
# COMPACT_ATOMS: atom_id res chain seq x y z
N MET A 1 -31.58 38.58 8.08
CA MET A 1 -30.83 39.47 9.01
C MET A 1 -29.35 39.10 8.91
N ASN A 2 -28.40 39.90 8.42
CA ASN A 2 -28.38 41.24 7.84
C ASN A 2 -27.08 41.36 7.01
N ARG A 3 -27.16 41.79 5.74
CA ARG A 3 -26.04 41.89 4.75
C ARG A 3 -25.12 43.10 5.01
N ARG A 4 -24.71 43.35 6.25
CA ARG A 4 -24.11 44.64 6.63
C ARG A 4 -22.99 44.57 7.66
N LYS A 5 -22.00 43.70 7.44
CA LYS A 5 -20.63 43.89 8.00
C LYS A 5 -19.57 43.34 7.04
N LEU A 6 -19.71 43.72 5.77
CA LEU A 6 -18.65 43.61 4.77
C LEU A 6 -18.05 45.00 4.60
N LEU A 7 -17.26 45.46 5.57
CA LEU A 7 -16.49 46.69 5.42
C LEU A 7 -15.36 46.74 6.46
N LEU A 8 -14.16 47.05 5.95
CA LEU A 8 -12.96 47.50 6.62
C LEU A 8 -12.10 46.45 7.35
N ASN A 9 -11.07 45.98 6.65
CA ASN A 9 -9.68 46.14 7.10
C ASN A 9 -8.73 45.94 5.89
N ALA A 10 -8.40 47.04 5.23
CA ALA A 10 -7.29 47.12 4.29
C ALA A 10 -6.00 47.36 5.08
N GLY A 11 -5.36 46.27 5.51
CA GLY A 11 -4.02 46.28 6.08
C GLY A 11 -3.14 45.36 5.25
N LYS A 12 -2.09 45.92 4.63
CA LYS A 12 -1.07 45.17 3.89
C LYS A 12 -0.29 44.29 4.87
N ALA A 13 -0.75 43.06 5.09
CA ALA A 13 0.05 42.00 5.69
C ALA A 13 0.51 41.09 4.55
N THR A 14 1.80 41.16 4.23
CA THR A 14 2.47 40.25 3.31
C THR A 14 2.26 38.82 3.81
N LEU A 15 1.42 38.06 3.13
CA LEU A 15 1.23 36.63 3.36
C LEU A 15 2.49 35.89 2.90
N ALA A 16 3.50 35.80 3.76
CA ALA A 16 4.49 34.74 3.64
C ALA A 16 3.81 33.46 4.14
N ILE A 17 3.03 32.81 3.28
CA ILE A 17 2.60 31.42 3.50
C ILE A 17 3.89 30.60 3.43
N PRO A 18 4.36 29.96 4.51
CA PRO A 18 5.47 29.04 4.38
C PRO A 18 5.00 27.92 3.47
N LEU A 19 5.55 27.86 2.26
CA LEU A 19 5.23 26.89 1.21
C LEU A 19 5.63 25.44 1.58
N ALA A 20 5.89 25.14 2.86
CA ALA A 20 6.48 23.89 3.32
C ALA A 20 5.44 22.83 3.75
N ALA A 21 4.14 23.13 3.74
CA ALA A 21 3.09 22.22 4.25
C ALA A 21 2.32 21.43 3.18
N LEU A 22 2.72 21.46 1.89
CA LEU A 22 1.98 20.80 0.80
C LEU A 22 2.55 19.44 0.35
N VAL A 23 3.58 18.90 0.98
CA VAL A 23 4.00 17.52 0.71
C VAL A 23 3.10 16.58 1.52
N ARG A 24 1.87 16.39 1.04
CA ARG A 24 1.10 15.19 1.35
C ARG A 24 1.80 14.08 0.59
N GLN A 25 2.61 13.26 1.27
CA GLN A 25 3.07 12.00 0.67
C GLN A 25 1.82 11.23 0.22
N ALA A 26 1.56 11.22 -1.08
CA ALA A 26 0.75 10.19 -1.69
C ALA A 26 1.55 8.91 -1.54
N ALA A 27 1.25 8.13 -0.50
CA ALA A 27 1.73 6.76 -0.39
C ALA A 27 1.05 5.98 -1.51
N HIS A 28 1.72 5.86 -2.65
CA HIS A 28 1.27 5.00 -3.73
C HIS A 28 1.38 3.55 -3.25
N ALA A 29 0.31 2.77 -3.37
CA ALA A 29 0.28 1.35 -3.01
C ALA A 29 1.29 0.50 -3.78
N THR A 30 1.93 1.07 -4.81
CA THR A 30 3.00 0.47 -5.62
C THR A 30 4.39 0.54 -5.00
N ASP A 31 4.61 1.28 -3.89
CA ASP A 31 5.94 1.43 -3.26
C ASP A 31 6.16 0.57 -2.00
N LEU A 32 5.35 -0.48 -1.79
CA LEU A 32 5.61 -1.38 -0.67
C LEU A 32 6.90 -2.19 -0.93
N PRO A 33 7.89 -2.14 -0.02
CA PRO A 33 9.10 -2.94 -0.19
C PRO A 33 8.75 -4.42 -0.24
N GLU A 34 9.42 -5.14 -1.14
CA GLU A 34 9.27 -6.60 -1.24
C GLU A 34 9.61 -7.24 0.12
N LEU A 35 8.85 -8.29 0.48
CA LEU A 35 9.11 -9.08 1.65
C LEU A 35 10.49 -9.76 1.50
N GLU A 36 11.39 -9.42 2.41
CA GLU A 36 12.73 -10.01 2.46
C GLU A 36 12.65 -11.50 2.83
N LEU A 37 13.54 -12.32 2.25
CA LEU A 37 13.58 -13.76 2.53
C LEU A 37 13.89 -14.08 4.00
N HIS A 38 14.60 -13.18 4.67
CA HIS A 38 14.93 -13.29 6.08
C HIS A 38 13.93 -12.55 7.00
N ASP A 39 12.77 -12.16 6.49
CA ASP A 39 11.68 -11.68 7.34
C ASP A 39 11.22 -12.81 8.28
N SER A 40 11.06 -12.50 9.58
CA SER A 40 10.71 -13.51 10.58
C SER A 40 9.29 -14.08 10.39
N VAL A 41 8.35 -13.25 9.95
CA VAL A 41 6.97 -13.67 9.66
C VAL A 41 6.94 -14.45 8.36
N GLY A 42 7.66 -13.98 7.33
CA GLY A 42 7.85 -14.67 6.06
C GLY A 42 8.39 -16.08 6.26
N GLN A 43 9.46 -16.23 7.03
CA GLN A 43 10.04 -17.54 7.38
C GLN A 43 9.06 -18.42 8.17
N ALA A 44 8.38 -17.85 9.17
CA ALA A 44 7.41 -18.61 9.96
C ALA A 44 6.25 -19.15 9.10
N LEU A 45 5.87 -18.43 8.04
CA LEU A 45 4.85 -18.85 7.08
C LEU A 45 5.40 -19.65 5.89
N GLY A 46 6.72 -19.85 5.81
CA GLY A 46 7.37 -20.52 4.69
C GLY A 46 7.16 -19.79 3.36
N TYR A 47 7.24 -18.46 3.37
CA TYR A 47 7.13 -17.67 2.15
C TYR A 47 8.27 -17.95 1.17
N VAL A 48 7.91 -18.18 -0.08
CA VAL A 48 8.82 -18.29 -1.23
C VAL A 48 8.39 -17.33 -2.32
N ARG A 49 9.36 -16.83 -3.08
CA ARG A 49 9.16 -15.86 -4.17
C ARG A 49 8.57 -16.47 -5.44
N GLU A 50 8.75 -17.76 -5.62
CA GLU A 50 8.24 -18.56 -6.73
C GLU A 50 7.60 -19.80 -6.13
N SER A 51 6.39 -20.12 -6.56
CA SER A 51 5.67 -21.27 -6.03
C SER A 51 6.19 -22.57 -6.62
N GLU A 52 6.50 -23.53 -5.75
CA GLU A 52 6.75 -24.92 -6.14
C GLU A 52 5.47 -25.76 -6.13
N THR A 53 4.34 -25.18 -5.69
CA THR A 53 3.06 -25.88 -5.60
C THR A 53 2.20 -25.57 -6.81
N GLU A 54 1.97 -26.57 -7.65
CA GLU A 54 1.21 -26.42 -8.88
C GLU A 54 -0.21 -25.85 -8.62
N GLY A 55 -0.55 -24.81 -9.36
CA GLY A 55 -1.86 -24.14 -9.26
C GLY A 55 -2.05 -23.28 -8.00
N GLN A 56 -1.03 -23.09 -7.16
CA GLN A 56 -1.12 -22.23 -5.97
C GLN A 56 -0.09 -21.11 -6.05
N THR A 57 -0.54 -19.87 -6.22
CA THR A 57 0.32 -18.68 -6.19
C THR A 57 -0.31 -17.58 -5.37
N CYS A 58 0.44 -16.55 -5.01
CA CYS A 58 -0.14 -15.36 -4.40
C CYS A 58 -1.21 -14.74 -5.31
N ALA A 59 -1.01 -14.71 -6.63
CA ALA A 59 -1.95 -14.14 -7.59
C ALA A 59 -3.37 -14.75 -7.49
N ASN A 60 -3.46 -16.04 -7.17
CA ASN A 60 -4.75 -16.74 -7.00
C ASN A 60 -5.13 -17.01 -5.53
N CYS A 61 -4.47 -16.34 -4.59
CA CYS A 61 -4.74 -16.44 -3.15
C CYS A 61 -5.76 -15.39 -2.70
N GLN A 62 -6.69 -15.77 -1.81
CA GLN A 62 -7.69 -14.87 -1.21
C GLN A 62 -7.07 -13.71 -0.43
N LEU A 63 -5.86 -13.90 0.12
CA LEU A 63 -5.17 -12.93 0.97
C LEU A 63 -4.35 -11.90 0.17
N TYR A 64 -4.16 -12.13 -1.13
CA TYR A 64 -3.43 -11.23 -2.02
C TYR A 64 -4.38 -10.18 -2.60
N THR A 65 -3.98 -8.91 -2.44
CA THR A 65 -4.75 -7.75 -2.90
C THR A 65 -3.94 -6.89 -3.86
N GLY A 66 -2.95 -7.49 -4.54
CA GLY A 66 -2.23 -6.86 -5.64
C GLY A 66 -3.12 -6.62 -6.85
N VAL A 67 -2.70 -5.68 -7.69
CA VAL A 67 -3.34 -5.41 -8.98
C VAL A 67 -3.00 -6.57 -9.92
N GLU A 68 -3.98 -7.02 -10.71
CA GLU A 68 -3.76 -8.08 -11.69
C GLU A 68 -2.73 -7.66 -12.74
N GLY A 69 -1.78 -8.54 -13.04
CA GLY A 69 -0.68 -8.27 -13.98
C GLY A 69 0.58 -7.64 -13.36
N GLU A 70 0.53 -7.21 -12.09
CA GLU A 70 1.72 -6.73 -11.38
C GLU A 70 2.50 -7.90 -10.77
N ASP A 71 3.84 -7.81 -10.86
CA ASP A 71 4.73 -8.83 -10.28
C ASP A 71 4.70 -8.83 -8.74
N LEU A 72 4.43 -7.68 -8.13
CA LEU A 72 4.41 -7.47 -6.70
C LEU A 72 3.06 -6.92 -6.25
N GLY A 73 2.59 -7.34 -5.08
CA GLY A 73 1.39 -6.77 -4.50
C GLY A 73 1.24 -7.00 -3.00
N PRO A 74 0.33 -6.28 -2.34
CA PRO A 74 0.10 -6.43 -0.92
C PRO A 74 -0.52 -7.80 -0.59
N CYS A 75 -0.18 -8.33 0.59
CA CYS A 75 -0.79 -9.52 1.16
C CYS A 75 -1.22 -9.22 2.60
N ALA A 76 -2.43 -9.63 2.99
CA ALA A 76 -3.00 -9.32 4.30
C ALA A 76 -2.17 -9.85 5.49
N LEU A 77 -1.32 -10.86 5.28
CA LEU A 77 -0.42 -11.39 6.31
C LEU A 77 0.88 -10.59 6.48
N PHE A 78 1.21 -9.74 5.51
CA PHE A 78 2.46 -8.97 5.48
C PHE A 78 2.16 -7.47 5.37
N PRO A 79 1.55 -6.85 6.41
CA PRO A 79 1.17 -5.45 6.38
C PRO A 79 2.39 -4.55 6.16
N GLY A 80 2.29 -3.62 5.20
CA GLY A 80 3.37 -2.71 4.84
C GLY A 80 4.47 -3.33 3.98
N LYS A 81 4.27 -4.55 3.45
CA LYS A 81 5.18 -5.24 2.53
C LYS A 81 4.44 -5.70 1.28
N SER A 82 5.19 -5.97 0.21
CA SER A 82 4.68 -6.63 -0.99
C SER A 82 5.23 -8.05 -1.11
N VAL A 83 4.45 -8.95 -1.71
CA VAL A 83 4.86 -10.32 -2.08
C VAL A 83 4.76 -10.48 -3.57
N ARG A 84 5.50 -11.44 -4.13
CA ARG A 84 5.43 -11.74 -5.55
C ARG A 84 4.12 -12.42 -5.90
N ALA A 85 3.50 -12.02 -7.00
CA ALA A 85 2.32 -12.67 -7.56
C ALA A 85 2.57 -14.16 -7.81
N ALA A 86 3.78 -14.53 -8.24
CA ALA A 86 4.22 -15.92 -8.43
C ALA A 86 4.60 -16.66 -7.12
N GLY A 87 4.67 -15.95 -5.99
CA GLY A 87 5.10 -16.53 -4.71
C GLY A 87 4.07 -17.44 -4.06
N TRP A 88 4.42 -17.98 -2.89
CA TRP A 88 3.55 -18.86 -2.11
C TRP A 88 3.93 -18.81 -0.62
N CYS A 89 2.98 -19.12 0.27
CA CYS A 89 3.25 -19.42 1.68
C CYS A 89 2.23 -20.45 2.21
N LYS A 90 2.50 -21.07 3.36
CA LYS A 90 1.64 -22.14 3.93
C LYS A 90 0.22 -21.70 4.31
N SER A 91 -0.04 -20.39 4.32
CA SER A 91 -1.38 -19.83 4.55
C SER A 91 -2.13 -19.54 3.25
N TRP A 92 -1.65 -20.05 2.12
CA TRP A 92 -2.37 -19.97 0.85
C TRP A 92 -3.78 -20.51 1.02
N VAL A 93 -4.73 -19.77 0.45
CA VAL A 93 -6.15 -20.14 0.41
C VAL A 93 -6.68 -19.70 -0.93
N GLN A 94 -7.37 -20.61 -1.61
CA GLN A 94 -7.93 -20.35 -2.93
C GLN A 94 -8.81 -19.10 -2.90
N LYS A 95 -8.58 -18.19 -3.86
CA LYS A 95 -9.48 -17.05 -4.07
C LYS A 95 -10.85 -17.57 -4.49
N VAL A 96 -11.87 -17.28 -3.68
CA VAL A 96 -13.26 -17.54 -4.05
C VAL A 96 -13.79 -16.29 -4.72
N SER A 97 -14.19 -16.44 -5.98
CA SER A 97 -14.85 -15.42 -6.80
C SER A 97 -16.28 -15.18 -6.34
#